data_AF-A0ABD3NFN3-F1
#
_entry.id   AF-A0ABD3NFN3-F1
#
_cell.length_a   1.000
_cell.length_b   1.000
_cell.length_c   1.000
_cell.angle_alpha   90.00
_cell.angle_beta   90.00
_cell.angle_gamma   90.00
#
_symmetry.space_group_name_H-M   'P 1'
#
loop_
_entity.id
_entity.type
_entity.pdbx_description
1 polymer ?
#
loop_
_entity_poly.entity_id
_entity_poly.type
_entity_poly.pdbx_seq_one_letter_code
_entity_poly.pdbx_strand_id
1 'polypeptide(L)'
;MSLCPRPILQPLLNRCDGKKQSAFSKPFLSFSLLAITLNLARAINNCMQDLYGSNLNCNSNDIELSSITSVYVHDEDAYQDEFGIWRDACTGTDDYVNVTITATLILIQNRNDVGMYINTEGGNALSGSCALSLMSQTNFQFGAVSPEVINIAGGTVTVGELETNADECPDIMSSVSGASLAGFVFPPIRLKCFDGDSNGLLDLGIAITWSQNDGSMYCSPNDSSTWPLPYTPAKCWVPASRFNLNVGVPLYTTPSNRPSSSSIPSITTSLSSQPSTNPSESVQPSDLPTASISPSHSPTVSSTCLPRARTVKIQAKPGMHLQLFQVQVFSSTTSSCLTTNKLAHQSSTLEGGTPASAAISSDKYSFSYTSKDDSNAWWAVDLGANFNIKSVYIGQHMCRYAPDQIDCFCHLSESSVLLLDESGILIANYTFGKICAKRHTVEFDEAFACEPT
;
A
#
# COMPACT_ATOMS: atom_id res chain seq x y z
N MET A 1 -73.13 14.34 17.04
CA MET A 1 -71.88 14.29 16.25
C MET A 1 -71.98 15.39 15.17
N SER A 2 -71.48 16.62 15.32
CA SER A 2 -70.53 17.21 16.29
C SER A 2 -69.12 16.60 16.26
N LEU A 3 -68.02 17.34 16.05
CA LEU A 3 -67.86 18.78 15.71
C LEU A 3 -66.52 19.06 14.99
N CYS A 4 -66.40 20.24 14.36
CA CYS A 4 -65.17 20.88 13.86
C CYS A 4 -64.66 21.96 14.86
N PRO A 5 -63.51 22.65 14.69
CA PRO A 5 -62.29 22.39 13.88
C PRO A 5 -60.94 22.62 14.67
N ARG A 6 -59.83 22.69 13.91
CA ARG A 6 -58.48 23.29 14.18
C ARG A 6 -58.50 24.78 14.66
N PRO A 7 -57.35 25.45 15.02
CA PRO A 7 -55.95 25.01 15.31
C PRO A 7 -55.20 25.79 16.48
N ILE A 8 -53.85 25.62 16.53
CA ILE A 8 -52.74 26.51 17.01
C ILE A 8 -52.27 26.46 18.50
N LEU A 9 -50.92 26.49 18.63
CA LEU A 9 -50.04 27.01 19.71
C LEU A 9 -49.46 26.03 20.77
N GLN A 10 -48.11 26.00 20.84
CA GLN A 10 -47.27 25.62 21.99
C GLN A 10 -46.92 26.92 22.81
N PRO A 11 -46.03 26.93 23.85
CA PRO A 11 -45.43 25.84 24.65
C PRO A 11 -45.63 26.05 26.18
N LEU A 12 -45.05 25.17 27.03
CA LEU A 12 -44.22 25.55 28.19
C LEU A 12 -43.62 24.32 28.92
N LEU A 13 -42.44 24.48 29.54
CA LEU A 13 -41.79 23.49 30.42
C LEU A 13 -42.10 23.73 31.91
N ASN A 14 -41.96 22.71 32.77
CA ASN A 14 -41.40 22.85 34.14
C ASN A 14 -41.24 21.51 34.93
N ARG A 15 -40.06 21.35 35.59
CA ARG A 15 -39.82 20.69 36.93
C ARG A 15 -40.09 19.17 37.07
N CYS A 16 -39.59 18.39 38.07
CA CYS A 16 -38.53 18.44 39.13
C CYS A 16 -38.40 16.98 39.69
N ASP A 17 -37.51 16.51 40.59
CA ASP A 17 -36.33 16.94 41.39
C ASP A 17 -35.56 15.64 41.83
N GLY A 18 -34.41 15.59 42.53
CA GLY A 18 -33.55 16.60 43.15
C GLY A 18 -32.76 16.07 44.38
N LYS A 19 -31.55 15.48 44.20
CA LYS A 19 -30.63 15.08 45.28
C LYS A 19 -29.17 15.40 44.88
N LYS A 20 -28.37 16.23 45.56
CA LYS A 20 -27.91 16.32 46.98
C LYS A 20 -26.65 15.50 47.31
N GLN A 21 -25.52 16.22 47.41
CA GLN A 21 -24.42 16.11 48.41
C GLN A 21 -23.56 17.38 48.23
N SER A 22 -23.66 18.39 49.10
CA SER A 22 -23.02 18.56 50.42
C SER A 22 -21.51 18.85 50.34
N ALA A 23 -21.12 20.10 50.60
CA ALA A 23 -19.73 20.54 50.64
C ALA A 23 -19.14 20.47 52.06
N PHE A 24 -17.81 20.35 52.16
CA PHE A 24 -17.03 20.62 53.37
C PHE A 24 -15.78 21.41 52.99
N SER A 25 -15.23 22.20 53.91
CA SER A 25 -14.11 23.11 53.63
C SER A 25 -13.05 23.10 54.72
N LYS A 26 -11.76 23.14 54.33
CA LYS A 26 -10.76 24.17 54.67
C LYS A 26 -9.39 23.87 54.02
N PRO A 27 -8.46 24.84 53.95
CA PRO A 27 -7.33 24.82 53.01
C PRO A 27 -6.03 24.30 53.64
N PHE A 28 -5.04 23.98 52.80
CA PHE A 28 -3.62 24.31 53.07
C PHE A 28 -2.77 24.34 51.78
N LEU A 29 -1.77 25.24 51.77
CA LEU A 29 -0.56 25.31 50.93
C LEU A 29 -0.60 24.81 49.46
N SER A 30 -0.51 25.76 48.53
CA SER A 30 -0.04 25.48 47.16
C SER A 30 1.47 25.25 47.17
N PHE A 31 1.90 24.03 46.83
CA PHE A 31 3.22 23.77 46.26
C PHE A 31 3.03 23.49 44.78
N SER A 32 3.40 24.44 43.92
CA SER A 32 3.39 24.26 42.47
C SER A 32 4.58 23.39 42.04
N LEU A 33 4.45 22.08 42.25
CA LEU A 33 5.35 21.11 41.64
C LEU A 33 5.09 21.14 40.12
N LEU A 34 6.04 21.68 39.36
CA LEU A 34 5.96 21.72 37.89
C LEU A 34 6.16 20.30 37.35
N ALA A 35 5.08 19.52 37.34
CA ALA A 35 5.04 18.20 36.74
C ALA A 35 5.21 18.34 35.22
N ILE A 36 6.46 18.21 34.76
CA ILE A 36 6.76 18.00 33.35
C ILE A 36 6.20 16.62 33.00
N THR A 37 4.97 16.59 32.50
CA THR A 37 4.33 15.39 31.96
C THR A 37 5.03 15.03 30.66
N LEU A 38 6.15 14.31 30.77
CA LEU A 38 6.69 13.54 29.67
C LEU A 38 5.63 12.52 29.27
N ASN A 39 4.93 12.80 28.17
CA ASN A 39 4.07 11.83 27.51
C ASN A 39 4.96 10.76 26.85
N LEU A 40 5.54 9.88 27.66
CA LEU A 40 5.92 8.57 27.16
C LEU A 40 4.63 7.91 26.68
N ALA A 41 4.51 7.73 25.36
CA ALA A 41 3.57 6.79 24.80
C ALA A 41 3.91 5.42 25.39
N ARG A 42 3.11 4.97 26.36
CA ARG A 42 3.31 3.69 27.01
C ARG A 42 2.99 2.60 25.99
N ALA A 43 3.97 1.79 25.62
CA ALA A 43 3.75 0.60 24.81
C ALA A 43 2.60 -0.22 25.44
N ILE A 44 1.61 -0.54 24.62
CA ILE A 44 0.43 -1.27 25.07
C ILE A 44 0.75 -2.74 24.84
N ASN A 45 0.92 -3.51 25.92
CA ASN A 45 1.10 -4.95 25.82
C ASN A 45 -0.28 -5.60 25.53
N ASN A 46 -0.68 -5.62 24.26
CA ASN A 46 -1.95 -6.17 23.78
C ASN A 46 -1.77 -7.18 22.63
N CYS A 47 -0.55 -7.64 22.36
CA CYS A 47 -0.34 -8.81 21.52
C CYS A 47 -0.82 -10.11 22.20
N MET A 48 -0.99 -11.18 21.41
CA MET A 48 -1.81 -12.34 21.78
C MET A 48 -1.39 -13.04 23.08
N GLN A 49 -0.09 -13.19 23.32
CA GLN A 49 0.44 -13.83 24.54
C GLN A 49 0.46 -12.87 25.74
N ASP A 50 0.62 -11.55 25.52
CA ASP A 50 0.49 -10.56 26.60
C ASP A 50 -0.93 -10.59 27.21
N LEU A 51 -1.95 -10.68 26.34
CA LEU A 51 -3.36 -10.79 26.75
C LEU A 51 -3.70 -12.18 27.33
N TYR A 52 -3.12 -13.26 26.80
CA TYR A 52 -3.27 -14.62 27.35
C TYR A 52 -2.55 -14.83 28.69
N GLY A 53 -1.57 -13.97 29.03
CA GLY A 53 -0.87 -13.99 30.31
C GLY A 53 0.09 -15.16 30.53
N SER A 54 0.36 -15.99 29.52
CA SER A 54 1.33 -17.08 29.58
C SER A 54 1.87 -17.48 28.19
N ASN A 55 2.91 -18.30 28.14
CA ASN A 55 3.58 -18.66 26.89
C ASN A 55 2.66 -19.42 25.92
N LEU A 56 2.41 -18.84 24.75
CA LEU A 56 1.68 -19.48 23.67
C LEU A 56 2.63 -20.24 22.75
N ASN A 57 2.41 -21.54 22.61
CA ASN A 57 3.18 -22.40 21.71
C ASN A 57 2.45 -22.56 20.36
N CYS A 58 2.13 -21.43 19.72
CA CYS A 58 1.34 -21.38 18.48
C CYS A 58 2.02 -22.17 17.35
N ASN A 59 1.58 -23.42 17.17
CA ASN A 59 2.20 -24.41 16.28
C ASN A 59 1.19 -25.21 15.45
N SER A 60 -0.09 -24.85 15.52
CA SER A 60 -1.13 -25.39 14.64
C SER A 60 -1.23 -24.53 13.39
N ASN A 61 -1.61 -25.14 12.27
CA ASN A 61 -1.79 -24.51 10.97
C ASN A 61 -3.23 -24.71 10.43
N ASP A 62 -4.22 -24.75 11.33
CA ASP A 62 -5.64 -24.81 10.95
C ASP A 62 -6.02 -23.65 10.01
N ILE A 63 -5.49 -22.45 10.30
CA ILE A 63 -5.48 -21.24 9.46
C ILE A 63 -4.05 -20.69 9.44
N GLU A 64 -3.56 -20.28 8.28
CA GLU A 64 -2.26 -19.59 8.14
C GLU A 64 -2.30 -18.48 7.09
N LEU A 65 -1.50 -17.42 7.27
CA LEU A 65 -1.21 -16.47 6.19
C LEU A 65 -0.11 -17.09 5.33
N SER A 66 -0.40 -17.37 4.06
CA SER A 66 0.49 -18.09 3.15
C SER A 66 1.45 -17.14 2.43
N SER A 67 0.93 -16.02 1.92
CA SER A 67 1.72 -15.05 1.17
C SER A 67 1.12 -13.66 1.21
N ILE A 68 1.96 -12.63 1.17
CA ILE A 68 1.54 -11.26 0.88
C ILE A 68 1.58 -11.06 -0.64
N THR A 69 0.46 -10.63 -1.23
CA THR A 69 0.28 -10.54 -2.69
C THR A 69 0.44 -9.12 -3.21
N SER A 70 0.17 -8.10 -2.38
CA SER A 70 0.53 -6.71 -2.67
C SER A 70 0.57 -5.86 -1.40
N VAL A 71 1.28 -4.74 -1.48
CA VAL A 71 1.33 -3.71 -0.43
C VAL A 71 1.08 -2.36 -1.08
N TYR A 72 0.16 -1.59 -0.50
CA TYR A 72 -0.15 -0.23 -0.91
C TYR A 72 0.21 0.74 0.23
N VAL A 73 1.12 1.69 -0.03
CA VAL A 73 1.50 2.73 0.92
C VAL A 73 0.56 3.94 0.79
N HIS A 74 0.10 4.47 1.92
CA HIS A 74 -0.75 5.67 1.99
C HIS A 74 0.03 6.97 2.27
N ASP A 75 1.35 6.89 2.40
CA ASP A 75 2.24 8.05 2.34
C ASP A 75 2.12 8.73 0.95
N GLU A 76 2.36 10.03 0.90
CA GLU A 76 2.16 10.88 -0.27
C GLU A 76 3.46 11.19 -1.01
N ASP A 77 4.61 11.14 -0.33
CA ASP A 77 5.94 11.34 -0.93
C ASP A 77 6.58 10.00 -1.36
N ALA A 78 6.00 8.87 -0.95
CA ALA A 78 6.45 7.53 -1.32
C ALA A 78 6.17 7.16 -2.79
N TYR A 79 7.10 6.45 -3.40
CA TYR A 79 7.00 5.97 -4.79
C TYR A 79 7.47 4.52 -4.92
N GLN A 80 6.97 3.76 -5.88
CA GLN A 80 7.50 2.41 -6.18
C GLN A 80 8.69 2.49 -7.13
N ASP A 81 9.75 1.74 -6.83
CA ASP A 81 10.87 1.54 -7.76
C ASP A 81 10.56 0.46 -8.81
N GLU A 82 11.53 0.18 -9.68
CA GLU A 82 11.40 -0.80 -10.77
C GLU A 82 11.37 -2.28 -10.33
N PHE A 83 11.48 -2.54 -9.03
CA PHE A 83 11.25 -3.85 -8.42
C PHE A 83 9.92 -3.90 -7.65
N GLY A 84 9.10 -2.85 -7.76
CA GLY A 84 7.83 -2.69 -7.06
C GLY A 84 7.96 -2.36 -5.57
N ILE A 85 9.16 -1.99 -5.10
CA ILE A 85 9.42 -1.66 -3.70
C ILE A 85 9.11 -0.18 -3.46
N TRP A 86 8.25 0.12 -2.49
CA TRP A 86 7.97 1.48 -2.05
C TRP A 86 9.20 2.10 -1.39
N ARG A 87 9.76 3.14 -2.00
CA ARG A 87 10.83 3.99 -1.46
C ARG A 87 10.24 5.23 -0.80
N ASP A 88 11.06 5.88 0.02
CA ASP A 88 10.80 7.09 0.81
C ASP A 88 9.62 7.04 1.81
N ALA A 89 8.79 6.00 1.75
CA ALA A 89 7.74 5.62 2.71
C ALA A 89 8.20 5.37 4.16
N CYS A 90 9.52 5.24 4.36
CA CYS A 90 10.18 5.08 5.64
C CYS A 90 11.48 5.89 5.56
N THR A 91 11.66 6.89 6.42
CA THR A 91 12.89 7.71 6.46
C THR A 91 14.00 7.12 7.33
N GLY A 92 13.66 6.10 8.14
CA GLY A 92 14.59 5.35 8.99
C GLY A 92 13.86 4.37 9.90
N THR A 93 14.59 3.62 10.73
CA THR A 93 14.03 2.53 11.54
C THR A 93 13.13 2.94 12.71
N ASP A 94 13.07 4.23 13.04
CA ASP A 94 12.18 4.80 14.07
C ASP A 94 10.97 5.56 13.48
N ASP A 95 10.77 5.48 12.16
CA ASP A 95 9.64 6.06 11.44
C ASP A 95 8.40 5.13 11.42
N TYR A 96 7.26 5.59 10.92
CA TYR A 96 6.03 4.80 10.82
C TYR A 96 5.27 5.03 9.51
N VAL A 97 5.12 3.96 8.72
CA VAL A 97 4.36 3.96 7.47
C VAL A 97 2.90 3.53 7.70
N ASN A 98 1.98 4.12 6.93
CA ASN A 98 0.60 3.64 6.83
C ASN A 98 0.45 2.76 5.57
N VAL A 99 0.05 1.49 5.75
CA VAL A 99 -0.08 0.50 4.66
C VAL A 99 -1.45 -0.15 4.61
N THR A 100 -1.89 -0.50 3.40
CA THR A 100 -2.91 -1.54 3.17
C THR A 100 -2.21 -2.74 2.55
N ILE A 101 -2.42 -3.92 3.14
CA ILE A 101 -1.76 -5.17 2.76
C ILE A 101 -2.81 -6.07 2.11
N THR A 102 -2.49 -6.68 0.97
CA THR A 102 -3.29 -7.76 0.40
C THR A 102 -2.55 -9.08 0.56
N ALA A 103 -3.25 -10.13 0.98
CA ALA A 103 -2.66 -11.43 1.27
C ALA A 103 -3.50 -12.60 0.72
N THR A 104 -2.89 -13.79 0.79
CA THR A 104 -3.53 -15.09 0.64
C THR A 104 -3.41 -15.84 1.95
N LEU A 105 -4.54 -16.35 2.46
CA LEU A 105 -4.57 -17.27 3.61
C LEU A 105 -4.86 -18.70 3.13
N ILE A 106 -4.45 -19.69 3.91
CA ILE A 106 -4.83 -21.10 3.74
C ILE A 106 -5.68 -21.54 4.92
N LEU A 107 -6.80 -22.21 4.62
CA LEU A 107 -7.73 -22.80 5.59
C LEU A 107 -7.68 -24.32 5.44
N ILE A 108 -7.02 -25.02 6.37
CA ILE A 108 -6.94 -26.49 6.35
C ILE A 108 -8.22 -27.11 6.91
N GLN A 109 -8.81 -26.50 7.94
CA GLN A 109 -10.05 -26.94 8.57
C GLN A 109 -10.96 -25.75 8.84
N ASN A 110 -12.28 -25.98 8.87
CA ASN A 110 -13.25 -25.01 9.35
C ASN A 110 -12.92 -24.57 10.78
N ARG A 111 -12.96 -23.27 11.03
CA ARG A 111 -12.58 -22.67 12.30
C ARG A 111 -13.41 -21.43 12.59
N ASN A 112 -13.65 -21.25 13.87
CA ASN A 112 -14.60 -20.29 14.39
C ASN A 112 -13.83 -19.16 15.11
N ASP A 113 -14.48 -18.06 15.45
CA ASP A 113 -13.91 -17.00 16.29
C ASP A 113 -12.56 -16.42 15.80
N VAL A 114 -12.39 -16.15 14.50
CA VAL A 114 -11.05 -15.96 13.90
C VAL A 114 -10.54 -14.52 14.05
N GLY A 115 -9.40 -14.36 14.73
CA GLY A 115 -8.72 -13.06 14.91
C GLY A 115 -7.26 -13.06 14.47
N MET A 116 -6.82 -11.97 13.84
CA MET A 116 -5.44 -11.77 13.38
C MET A 116 -4.78 -10.60 14.12
N TYR A 117 -3.81 -10.90 14.96
CA TYR A 117 -2.98 -9.93 15.65
C TYR A 117 -1.81 -9.50 14.76
N ILE A 118 -1.61 -8.20 14.60
CA ILE A 118 -0.56 -7.62 13.75
C ILE A 118 0.29 -6.69 14.62
N ASN A 119 1.58 -6.98 14.76
CA ASN A 119 2.47 -6.18 15.60
C ASN A 119 2.80 -4.84 14.92
N THR A 120 2.61 -3.72 15.62
CA THR A 120 2.77 -2.37 15.06
C THR A 120 4.15 -1.76 15.27
N GLU A 121 5.02 -2.38 16.08
CA GLU A 121 6.31 -1.81 16.51
C GLU A 121 7.54 -2.60 16.04
N GLY A 122 7.32 -3.70 15.32
CA GLY A 122 8.33 -4.73 15.03
C GLY A 122 8.28 -5.88 16.04
N GLY A 123 8.00 -7.10 15.55
CA GLY A 123 7.87 -8.27 16.43
C GLY A 123 7.23 -9.47 15.73
N ASN A 124 6.68 -10.40 16.51
CA ASN A 124 6.03 -11.65 16.05
C ASN A 124 4.53 -11.73 16.43
N ALA A 125 3.93 -10.61 16.84
CA ALA A 125 2.55 -10.49 17.33
C ALA A 125 2.14 -11.38 18.52
N LEU A 126 3.09 -12.04 19.19
CA LEU A 126 2.87 -12.67 20.50
C LEU A 126 3.01 -11.65 21.64
N SER A 127 4.00 -10.76 21.58
CA SER A 127 4.27 -9.73 22.61
C SER A 127 4.51 -8.34 22.03
N GLY A 128 4.18 -7.30 22.78
CA GLY A 128 4.31 -5.88 22.42
C GLY A 128 2.97 -5.24 22.04
N SER A 129 3.03 -4.14 21.29
CA SER A 129 1.83 -3.49 20.73
C SER A 129 1.37 -4.19 19.45
N CYS A 130 0.08 -4.53 19.41
CA CYS A 130 -0.60 -5.11 18.27
C CYS A 130 -1.84 -4.28 17.90
N ALA A 131 -2.25 -4.40 16.64
CA ALA A 131 -3.59 -4.13 16.15
C ALA A 131 -4.32 -5.46 15.89
N LEU A 132 -5.63 -5.51 16.10
CA LEU A 132 -6.46 -6.65 15.67
C LEU A 132 -7.06 -6.36 14.29
N SER A 133 -6.88 -7.28 13.36
CA SER A 133 -7.72 -7.40 12.17
C SER A 133 -8.65 -8.60 12.34
N LEU A 134 -9.94 -8.36 12.21
CA LEU A 134 -10.91 -9.42 11.94
C LEU A 134 -10.95 -9.69 10.43
N MET A 135 -11.49 -10.83 10.05
CA MET A 135 -11.84 -11.12 8.66
C MET A 135 -13.27 -10.65 8.37
N SER A 136 -13.50 -10.16 7.15
CA SER A 136 -14.80 -9.72 6.66
C SER A 136 -14.85 -10.02 5.16
N GLN A 137 -16.03 -10.35 4.64
CA GLN A 137 -16.30 -10.53 3.22
C GLN A 137 -16.03 -9.24 2.43
N THR A 138 -16.33 -8.09 3.02
CA THR A 138 -16.09 -6.77 2.39
C THR A 138 -14.61 -6.47 2.14
N ASN A 139 -13.71 -7.18 2.82
CA ASN A 139 -12.27 -7.04 2.69
C ASN A 139 -11.66 -7.86 1.53
N PHE A 140 -12.40 -8.59 0.70
CA PHE A 140 -11.83 -9.34 -0.42
C PHE A 140 -11.88 -8.57 -1.76
N GLN A 141 -10.76 -8.49 -2.49
CA GLN A 141 -10.69 -7.76 -3.78
C GLN A 141 -11.60 -8.33 -4.87
N PHE A 142 -11.93 -9.62 -4.78
CA PHE A 142 -12.93 -10.26 -5.63
C PHE A 142 -14.32 -9.94 -5.09
N GLY A 143 -14.89 -8.81 -5.51
CA GLY A 143 -16.17 -8.28 -5.02
C GLY A 143 -17.24 -9.37 -4.89
N ALA A 144 -17.67 -9.62 -3.66
CA ALA A 144 -18.41 -10.81 -3.28
C ALA A 144 -19.81 -10.88 -3.93
N VAL A 145 -19.92 -11.67 -4.99
CA VAL A 145 -21.20 -12.01 -5.62
C VAL A 145 -21.95 -13.04 -4.75
N SER A 146 -22.74 -12.50 -3.82
CA SER A 146 -23.46 -13.17 -2.71
C SER A 146 -22.65 -13.23 -1.40
N PRO A 147 -23.24 -12.85 -0.25
CA PRO A 147 -22.53 -12.64 1.02
C PRO A 147 -22.27 -13.95 1.79
N GLU A 148 -21.82 -14.99 1.09
CA GLU A 148 -21.58 -16.33 1.66
C GLU A 148 -20.45 -17.10 0.96
N VAL A 149 -19.97 -16.71 -0.22
CA VAL A 149 -19.09 -17.58 -1.03
C VAL A 149 -17.96 -16.84 -1.75
N ILE A 150 -16.73 -17.14 -1.32
CA ILE A 150 -15.51 -16.97 -2.12
C ILE A 150 -15.28 -18.28 -2.88
N ASN A 151 -15.35 -18.25 -4.21
CA ASN A 151 -15.14 -19.43 -5.06
C ASN A 151 -13.64 -19.64 -5.32
N ILE A 152 -13.07 -20.74 -4.83
CA ILE A 152 -11.64 -21.07 -4.95
C ILE A 152 -11.49 -22.47 -5.53
N ALA A 153 -10.96 -22.56 -6.75
CA ALA A 153 -10.41 -23.77 -7.38
C ALA A 153 -11.16 -25.11 -7.13
N GLY A 154 -12.49 -25.11 -7.20
CA GLY A 154 -13.33 -26.30 -7.02
C GLY A 154 -14.11 -26.39 -5.70
N GLY A 155 -14.00 -25.38 -4.82
CA GLY A 155 -14.76 -25.27 -3.59
C GLY A 155 -15.21 -23.85 -3.25
N THR A 156 -15.98 -23.75 -2.17
CA THR A 156 -16.51 -22.50 -1.60
C THR A 156 -15.88 -22.25 -0.23
N VAL A 157 -15.63 -20.98 0.10
CA VAL A 157 -15.33 -20.54 1.48
C VAL A 157 -16.32 -19.46 1.89
N THR A 158 -16.90 -19.64 3.07
CA THR A 158 -17.82 -18.72 3.73
C THR A 158 -17.09 -18.07 4.89
N VAL A 159 -17.19 -16.74 4.99
CA VAL A 159 -16.74 -15.95 6.14
C VAL A 159 -17.98 -15.38 6.79
N GLY A 160 -18.30 -15.77 8.01
CA GLY A 160 -19.45 -15.25 8.76
C GLY A 160 -19.25 -13.79 9.14
N GLU A 161 -20.20 -12.92 8.80
CA GLU A 161 -20.31 -11.54 9.33
C GLU A 161 -21.58 -11.34 10.17
N LEU A 162 -22.51 -12.29 10.10
CA LEU A 162 -23.86 -12.20 10.65
C LEU A 162 -24.23 -13.51 11.33
N GLU A 163 -23.40 -13.91 12.29
CA GLU A 163 -23.82 -14.88 13.27
C GLU A 163 -25.05 -14.37 14.04
N THR A 164 -25.86 -15.33 14.53
CA THR A 164 -27.08 -15.00 15.31
C THR A 164 -26.89 -15.13 16.82
N ASN A 165 -25.74 -15.67 17.24
CA ASN A 165 -25.11 -15.33 18.52
C ASN A 165 -24.61 -13.86 18.46
N ALA A 166 -24.11 -13.32 19.57
CA ALA A 166 -23.88 -11.88 19.73
C ALA A 166 -22.41 -11.54 20.02
N ASP A 167 -21.47 -12.18 19.31
CA ASP A 167 -20.06 -12.17 19.69
C ASP A 167 -19.11 -11.29 18.83
N GLU A 168 -19.59 -10.81 17.68
CA GLU A 168 -18.85 -9.98 16.71
C GLU A 168 -17.66 -10.68 16.02
N CYS A 169 -17.48 -12.00 16.20
CA CYS A 169 -16.37 -12.75 15.62
C CYS A 169 -16.68 -13.33 14.21
N PRO A 170 -15.67 -13.46 13.33
CA PRO A 170 -15.86 -14.07 12.02
C PRO A 170 -15.52 -15.55 12.00
N ASP A 171 -16.52 -16.37 11.68
CA ASP A 171 -16.37 -17.81 11.43
C ASP A 171 -15.89 -18.08 9.99
N ILE A 172 -15.05 -19.08 9.79
CA ILE A 172 -14.49 -19.42 8.47
C ILE A 172 -14.73 -20.91 8.16
N MET A 173 -15.63 -21.13 7.21
CA MET A 173 -16.15 -22.45 6.84
C MET A 173 -15.85 -22.72 5.37
N SER A 174 -15.34 -23.90 5.01
CA SER A 174 -15.21 -24.31 3.61
C SER A 174 -15.84 -25.66 3.31
N SER A 175 -16.27 -25.83 2.06
CA SER A 175 -16.66 -27.12 1.48
C SER A 175 -15.47 -27.98 1.04
N VAL A 176 -14.23 -27.45 1.08
CA VAL A 176 -12.99 -28.17 0.75
C VAL A 176 -11.90 -27.92 1.80
N SER A 177 -11.09 -28.94 2.10
CA SER A 177 -9.93 -28.79 2.99
C SER A 177 -8.72 -28.26 2.22
N GLY A 178 -7.97 -27.32 2.80
CA GLY A 178 -6.84 -26.65 2.14
C GLY A 178 -7.26 -25.51 1.22
N ALA A 179 -8.35 -24.81 1.53
CA ALA A 179 -8.85 -23.71 0.71
C ALA A 179 -7.94 -22.49 0.76
N SER A 180 -7.62 -21.90 -0.39
CA SER A 180 -6.71 -20.76 -0.55
C SER A 180 -7.47 -19.44 -0.70
N LEU A 181 -7.71 -18.77 0.43
CA LEU A 181 -8.35 -17.44 0.57
C LEU A 181 -7.47 -16.32 0.00
N ALA A 182 -7.43 -16.19 -1.32
CA ALA A 182 -6.63 -15.18 -2.03
C ALA A 182 -7.34 -13.81 -2.09
N GLY A 183 -6.56 -12.74 -1.94
CA GLY A 183 -7.04 -11.37 -2.15
C GLY A 183 -7.70 -10.72 -0.93
N PHE A 184 -7.43 -11.20 0.28
CA PHE A 184 -7.86 -10.54 1.52
C PHE A 184 -7.07 -9.25 1.73
N VAL A 185 -7.77 -8.13 1.89
CA VAL A 185 -7.23 -6.79 2.08
C VAL A 185 -7.36 -6.39 3.55
N PHE A 186 -6.24 -6.32 4.25
CA PHE A 186 -6.22 -5.76 5.60
C PHE A 186 -6.66 -4.28 5.59
N PRO A 187 -7.42 -3.82 6.60
CA PRO A 187 -7.66 -2.39 6.82
C PRO A 187 -6.35 -1.60 6.86
N PRO A 188 -6.36 -0.26 6.64
CA PRO A 188 -5.15 0.55 6.74
C PRO A 188 -4.52 0.45 8.14
N ILE A 189 -3.30 -0.10 8.21
CA ILE A 189 -2.55 -0.30 9.45
C ILE A 189 -1.34 0.63 9.46
N ARG A 190 -1.04 1.21 10.63
CA ARG A 190 0.20 1.95 10.88
C ARG A 190 1.24 0.99 11.45
N LEU A 191 2.36 0.83 10.75
CA LEU A 191 3.48 -0.02 11.15
C LEU A 191 4.72 0.86 11.36
N LYS A 192 5.45 0.61 12.44
CA LYS A 192 6.82 1.11 12.59
C LYS A 192 7.68 0.53 11.47
N CYS A 193 8.58 1.34 10.92
CA CYS A 193 9.53 0.98 9.87
C CYS A 193 10.63 0.03 10.38
N PHE A 194 10.25 -1.13 10.90
CA PHE A 194 11.16 -2.11 11.48
C PHE A 194 11.73 -3.04 10.40
N ASP A 195 13.05 -3.24 10.42
CA ASP A 195 13.78 -4.23 9.63
C ASP A 195 14.67 -5.01 10.61
N GLY A 196 14.24 -6.23 10.94
CA GLY A 196 14.79 -7.04 12.02
C GLY A 196 15.67 -8.21 11.57
N ASP A 197 15.89 -8.37 10.27
CA ASP A 197 16.95 -9.24 9.71
C ASP A 197 18.00 -8.43 8.90
N SER A 198 17.77 -7.13 8.71
CA SER A 198 18.59 -6.17 7.95
C SER A 198 18.61 -6.43 6.44
N ASN A 199 17.52 -6.96 5.87
CA ASN A 199 17.40 -7.21 4.42
C ASN A 199 17.04 -5.96 3.60
N GLY A 200 16.71 -4.83 4.22
CA GLY A 200 16.35 -3.57 3.57
C GLY A 200 14.86 -3.43 3.25
N LEU A 201 13.99 -4.27 3.83
CA LEU A 201 12.54 -4.25 3.70
C LEU A 201 11.85 -4.21 5.07
N LEU A 202 10.58 -3.81 5.08
CA LEU A 202 9.76 -3.73 6.28
C LEU A 202 9.24 -5.11 6.71
N ASP A 203 9.54 -5.48 7.95
CA ASP A 203 9.13 -6.72 8.62
C ASP A 203 7.68 -6.66 9.16
N LEU A 204 6.80 -7.55 8.68
CA LEU A 204 5.46 -7.76 9.24
C LEU A 204 5.45 -8.95 10.23
N GLY A 205 5.11 -8.68 11.48
CA GLY A 205 4.76 -9.68 12.47
C GLY A 205 3.25 -9.91 12.55
N ILE A 206 2.80 -11.15 12.34
CA ILE A 206 1.38 -11.56 12.44
C ILE A 206 1.22 -12.84 13.25
N ALA A 207 0.13 -12.95 14.01
CA ALA A 207 -0.29 -14.13 14.75
C ALA A 207 -1.81 -14.32 14.59
N ILE A 208 -2.26 -15.54 14.32
CA ILE A 208 -3.68 -15.86 14.07
C ILE A 208 -4.20 -16.76 15.20
N THR A 209 -5.41 -16.51 15.69
CA THR A 209 -6.10 -17.33 16.71
C THR A 209 -7.51 -17.66 16.26
N TRP A 210 -8.08 -18.72 16.82
CA TRP A 210 -9.42 -19.23 16.49
C TRP A 210 -9.97 -20.13 17.60
N SER A 211 -11.26 -20.44 17.53
CA SER A 211 -11.93 -21.48 18.31
C SER A 211 -12.20 -22.75 17.51
N GLN A 212 -12.70 -23.76 18.20
CA GLN A 212 -13.30 -24.98 17.65
C GLN A 212 -14.82 -25.02 17.84
N ASN A 213 -15.39 -24.06 18.56
CA ASN A 213 -16.81 -23.92 18.86
C ASN A 213 -17.22 -22.50 18.45
N ASP A 214 -18.42 -22.32 17.87
CA ASP A 214 -19.01 -21.00 17.68
C ASP A 214 -19.47 -20.39 19.02
N GLY A 215 -19.64 -19.06 19.07
CA GLY A 215 -20.21 -18.38 20.23
C GLY A 215 -19.27 -18.31 21.43
N SER A 216 -17.95 -18.43 21.22
CA SER A 216 -17.03 -18.79 22.31
C SER A 216 -15.98 -17.73 22.65
N MET A 217 -15.53 -16.92 21.70
CA MET A 217 -14.78 -15.69 21.96
C MET A 217 -15.68 -14.49 21.72
N TYR A 218 -15.30 -13.30 22.20
CA TYR A 218 -15.89 -12.04 21.76
C TYR A 218 -14.82 -11.27 20.99
N CYS A 219 -15.21 -10.53 19.94
CA CYS A 219 -14.29 -9.90 19.01
C CYS A 219 -14.67 -8.44 18.71
N SER A 220 -14.45 -7.52 19.64
CA SER A 220 -14.64 -6.09 19.34
C SER A 220 -13.30 -5.43 19.01
N PRO A 221 -13.04 -4.98 17.76
CA PRO A 221 -11.74 -4.39 17.37
C PRO A 221 -11.33 -3.18 18.21
N ASN A 222 -12.30 -2.49 18.81
CA ASN A 222 -12.11 -1.25 19.55
C ASN A 222 -11.80 -1.45 21.05
N ASP A 223 -11.89 -2.68 21.58
CA ASP A 223 -11.59 -2.97 22.99
C ASP A 223 -10.68 -4.20 23.10
N SER A 224 -9.42 -3.98 23.48
CA SER A 224 -8.43 -5.05 23.62
C SER A 224 -8.68 -6.02 24.77
N SER A 225 -9.71 -5.80 25.60
CA SER A 225 -10.19 -6.79 26.58
C SER A 225 -11.19 -7.78 25.99
N THR A 226 -11.74 -7.49 24.81
CA THR A 226 -12.61 -8.37 24.00
C THR A 226 -11.98 -8.66 22.64
N TRP A 227 -10.68 -8.92 22.64
CA TRP A 227 -9.99 -9.52 21.50
C TRP A 227 -9.97 -11.05 21.64
N PRO A 228 -10.10 -11.82 20.54
CA PRO A 228 -10.14 -13.28 20.59
C PRO A 228 -8.82 -13.84 21.14
N LEU A 229 -8.89 -14.87 22.00
CA LEU A 229 -7.73 -15.49 22.65
C LEU A 229 -7.78 -17.02 22.57
N PRO A 230 -6.67 -17.69 22.26
CA PRO A 230 -6.68 -19.14 22.03
C PRO A 230 -6.94 -19.90 23.33
N TYR A 231 -8.12 -20.52 23.44
CA TYR A 231 -8.55 -21.30 24.62
C TYR A 231 -7.53 -22.35 25.11
N THR A 232 -6.68 -22.84 24.21
CA THR A 232 -5.51 -23.66 24.54
C THR A 232 -4.29 -23.17 23.76
N PRO A 233 -3.05 -23.32 24.25
CA PRO A 233 -1.85 -22.75 23.61
C PRO A 233 -1.50 -23.26 22.20
N ALA A 234 -2.30 -24.17 21.63
CA ALA A 234 -2.16 -24.74 20.29
C ALA A 234 -3.33 -24.36 19.35
N LYS A 235 -4.17 -23.39 19.72
CA LYS A 235 -5.25 -22.85 18.86
C LYS A 235 -4.91 -21.48 18.28
N CYS A 236 -3.64 -21.34 17.92
CA CYS A 236 -3.06 -20.21 17.24
C CYS A 236 -1.91 -20.63 16.32
N TRP A 237 -1.64 -19.79 15.34
CA TRP A 237 -0.54 -19.90 14.36
C TRP A 237 0.32 -18.64 14.41
N VAL A 238 1.63 -18.82 14.30
CA VAL A 238 2.63 -17.75 14.13
C VAL A 238 3.63 -18.26 13.08
N PRO A 239 4.02 -17.45 12.08
CA PRO A 239 4.97 -17.88 11.07
C PRO A 239 6.38 -18.03 11.67
N ALA A 240 7.16 -18.98 11.17
CA ALA A 240 8.52 -19.26 11.67
C ALA A 240 9.52 -18.10 11.39
N SER A 241 9.21 -17.25 10.41
CA SER A 241 9.86 -15.98 10.11
C SER A 241 8.79 -14.91 9.92
N ARG A 242 9.14 -13.63 10.04
CA ARG A 242 8.25 -12.53 9.66
C ARG A 242 8.09 -12.47 8.14
N PHE A 243 7.11 -11.69 7.67
CA PHE A 243 6.90 -11.48 6.23
C PHE A 243 7.49 -10.14 5.79
N ASN A 244 8.27 -10.16 4.71
CA ASN A 244 8.74 -8.93 4.08
C ASN A 244 7.59 -8.23 3.35
N LEU A 245 7.36 -6.96 3.67
CA LEU A 245 6.58 -6.03 2.84
C LEU A 245 7.50 -5.39 1.81
N ASN A 246 7.00 -5.13 0.60
CA ASN A 246 7.73 -4.37 -0.43
C ASN A 246 7.77 -2.86 -0.10
N VAL A 247 8.29 -2.50 1.07
CA VAL A 247 8.50 -1.14 1.57
C VAL A 247 9.93 -1.05 2.07
N GLY A 248 10.71 -0.10 1.56
CA GLY A 248 12.15 -0.04 1.75
C GLY A 248 12.56 0.49 3.12
N VAL A 249 13.28 -0.35 3.86
CA VAL A 249 14.09 -0.08 5.07
C VAL A 249 15.35 0.76 4.81
N PRO A 250 15.50 2.09 5.07
CA PRO A 250 16.82 2.71 4.96
C PRO A 250 17.76 2.18 6.05
N LEU A 251 18.62 1.23 5.68
CA LEU A 251 19.67 0.72 6.56
C LEU A 251 20.58 1.89 6.97
N TYR A 252 20.64 2.17 8.27
CA TYR A 252 21.54 3.16 8.85
C TYR A 252 23.01 2.73 8.70
N THR A 253 23.58 2.98 7.52
CA THR A 253 25.02 3.00 7.32
C THR A 253 25.61 4.11 8.19
N THR A 254 26.12 3.73 9.37
CA THR A 254 26.84 4.65 10.24
C THR A 254 27.95 5.33 9.42
N PRO A 255 28.09 6.67 9.45
CA PRO A 255 29.04 7.37 8.58
C PRO A 255 30.48 6.92 8.79
N SER A 256 30.96 6.02 7.92
CA SER A 256 32.35 5.57 7.93
C SER A 256 33.26 6.78 7.73
N ASN A 257 34.22 6.95 8.64
CA ASN A 257 35.04 8.15 8.76
C ASN A 257 35.80 8.47 7.46
N ARG A 258 35.21 9.30 6.59
CA ARG A 258 35.88 9.85 5.41
C ARG A 258 36.94 10.85 5.89
N PRO A 259 38.25 10.62 5.64
CA PRO A 259 39.28 11.53 6.10
C PRO A 259 39.09 12.93 5.49
N SER A 260 39.00 13.95 6.34
CA SER A 260 38.82 15.33 5.91
C SER A 260 40.10 15.85 5.25
N SER A 261 40.00 16.29 3.99
CA SER A 261 41.14 16.83 3.26
C SER A 261 41.41 18.30 3.64
N SER A 262 42.51 18.58 4.34
CA SER A 262 43.29 19.83 4.17
C SER A 262 44.57 19.91 5.01
N SER A 263 45.72 19.80 4.35
CA SER A 263 46.86 20.72 4.51
C SER A 263 47.98 20.35 3.53
N ILE A 264 48.53 21.36 2.86
CA ILE A 264 49.69 21.25 1.96
C ILE A 264 50.81 22.06 2.60
N PRO A 265 52.03 21.51 2.67
CA PRO A 265 53.15 22.28 2.12
C PRO A 265 54.15 21.43 1.30
N SER A 266 54.42 21.94 0.09
CA SER A 266 55.73 22.01 -0.57
C SER A 266 56.77 20.89 -0.39
N ILE A 267 57.09 20.21 -1.49
CA ILE A 267 58.40 19.54 -1.67
C ILE A 267 59.16 20.27 -2.78
N THR A 268 60.41 20.63 -2.51
CA THR A 268 61.32 21.29 -3.47
C THR A 268 62.35 20.28 -4.02
N THR A 269 62.87 20.54 -5.21
CA THR A 269 63.75 19.66 -5.97
C THR A 269 65.18 19.53 -5.41
N SER A 270 65.80 18.38 -5.63
CA SER A 270 67.25 18.24 -5.85
C SER A 270 67.54 16.98 -6.69
N LEU A 271 68.76 16.88 -7.26
CA LEU A 271 69.11 15.97 -8.36
C LEU A 271 70.17 14.90 -7.97
N SER A 272 70.46 14.02 -8.94
CA SER A 272 71.61 13.09 -9.06
C SER A 272 71.50 11.73 -8.33
N SER A 273 72.03 10.63 -8.90
CA SER A 273 72.82 10.48 -10.13
C SER A 273 72.70 9.10 -10.83
N GLN A 274 73.02 9.12 -12.13
CA GLN A 274 73.39 8.02 -13.05
C GLN A 274 74.52 7.07 -12.55
N PRO A 275 74.95 6.00 -13.29
CA PRO A 275 74.47 5.48 -14.59
C PRO A 275 74.35 3.92 -14.77
N SER A 276 73.64 3.53 -15.84
CA SER A 276 73.95 2.51 -16.88
C SER A 276 74.82 1.26 -16.60
N THR A 277 74.31 0.07 -17.00
CA THR A 277 74.91 -0.75 -18.08
C THR A 277 73.84 -1.57 -18.84
N ASN A 278 74.10 -1.85 -20.12
CA ASN A 278 73.32 -2.64 -21.11
C ASN A 278 74.32 -3.69 -21.71
N PRO A 279 74.03 -4.56 -22.72
CA PRO A 279 72.79 -4.98 -23.40
C PRO A 279 72.70 -6.53 -23.63
N SER A 280 72.03 -6.96 -24.73
CA SER A 280 72.08 -8.29 -25.41
C SER A 280 71.45 -9.49 -24.68
N GLU A 281 70.90 -10.56 -25.26
CA GLU A 281 70.54 -11.13 -26.59
C GLU A 281 69.98 -12.56 -26.25
N SER A 282 69.25 -13.35 -27.04
CA SER A 282 68.58 -13.24 -28.35
C SER A 282 67.60 -14.43 -28.57
N VAL A 283 66.92 -14.46 -29.73
CA VAL A 283 66.38 -15.67 -30.44
C VAL A 283 65.02 -16.30 -30.00
N GLN A 284 64.36 -16.82 -31.04
CA GLN A 284 63.00 -17.40 -31.22
C GLN A 284 63.10 -18.96 -31.30
N PRO A 285 62.09 -19.79 -31.70
CA PRO A 285 60.65 -19.58 -31.96
C PRO A 285 59.68 -20.68 -31.41
N SER A 286 58.38 -20.51 -31.71
CA SER A 286 57.32 -21.52 -31.95
C SER A 286 57.01 -22.66 -30.96
N ASP A 287 55.75 -22.73 -30.52
CA ASP A 287 54.77 -23.71 -31.05
C ASP A 287 53.31 -23.37 -30.66
N LEU A 288 52.33 -23.94 -31.38
CA LEU A 288 50.90 -23.56 -31.36
C LEU A 288 50.04 -24.67 -32.04
N PRO A 289 48.72 -24.86 -31.80
CA PRO A 289 47.83 -24.39 -30.72
C PRO A 289 47.20 -25.53 -29.87
N THR A 290 46.52 -25.16 -28.78
CA THR A 290 45.27 -25.85 -28.37
C THR A 290 44.28 -24.80 -27.92
N ALA A 291 43.07 -24.82 -28.47
CA ALA A 291 42.07 -23.79 -28.19
C ALA A 291 41.31 -24.06 -26.88
N SER A 292 41.18 -23.04 -26.05
CA SER A 292 40.12 -22.94 -25.04
C SER A 292 39.30 -21.69 -25.33
N ILE A 293 38.16 -21.87 -26.00
CA ILE A 293 37.25 -20.78 -26.34
C ILE A 293 36.51 -20.37 -25.06
N SER A 294 36.93 -19.26 -24.47
CA SER A 294 36.19 -18.59 -23.39
C SER A 294 35.62 -17.27 -23.93
N PRO A 295 34.35 -17.21 -24.30
CA PRO A 295 33.72 -15.97 -24.73
C PRO A 295 33.62 -14.99 -23.57
N SER A 296 34.58 -14.05 -23.51
CA SER A 296 34.28 -12.72 -22.98
C SER A 296 33.18 -12.07 -23.84
N HIS A 297 32.53 -11.04 -23.31
CA HIS A 297 31.28 -10.43 -23.77
C HIS A 297 30.02 -11.21 -23.39
N SER A 298 29.60 -11.04 -22.12
CA SER A 298 28.17 -10.84 -21.87
C SER A 298 27.72 -9.63 -22.71
N PRO A 299 26.68 -9.74 -23.55
CA PRO A 299 26.27 -8.64 -24.40
C PRO A 299 25.51 -7.58 -23.58
N THR A 300 26.14 -6.44 -23.34
CA THR A 300 25.53 -5.30 -22.63
C THR A 300 24.48 -4.60 -23.51
N VAL A 301 23.31 -5.20 -23.64
CA VAL A 301 22.18 -4.66 -24.44
C VAL A 301 21.10 -4.13 -23.49
N SER A 302 21.42 -3.03 -22.81
CA SER A 302 20.40 -2.14 -22.24
C SER A 302 19.99 -1.16 -23.34
N SER A 303 19.05 -1.58 -24.18
CA SER A 303 18.47 -0.76 -25.25
C SER A 303 16.94 -0.75 -25.16
N THR A 304 16.44 -0.27 -24.02
CA THR A 304 15.01 -0.22 -23.69
C THR A 304 14.24 0.60 -24.73
N CYS A 305 13.61 -0.10 -25.67
CA CYS A 305 12.76 0.51 -26.69
C CYS A 305 11.40 0.80 -26.08
N LEU A 306 11.17 2.05 -25.69
CA LEU A 306 9.94 2.50 -25.05
C LEU A 306 9.13 3.38 -26.02
N PRO A 307 7.78 3.34 -25.96
CA PRO A 307 6.94 4.12 -26.85
C PRO A 307 7.23 5.61 -26.66
N ARG A 308 7.65 6.25 -27.76
CA ARG A 308 8.07 7.65 -27.76
C ARG A 308 6.92 8.55 -28.18
N ALA A 309 6.39 9.32 -27.24
CA ALA A 309 5.15 10.08 -27.40
C ALA A 309 5.24 11.49 -26.80
N ARG A 310 4.43 12.41 -27.32
CA ARG A 310 4.28 13.79 -26.84
C ARG A 310 2.97 14.01 -26.10
N THR A 311 1.90 13.32 -26.48
CA THR A 311 0.58 13.48 -25.84
C THR A 311 0.15 12.17 -25.21
N VAL A 312 -0.29 12.23 -23.95
CA VAL A 312 -0.97 11.12 -23.28
C VAL A 312 -2.46 11.44 -23.25
N LYS A 313 -3.29 10.55 -23.81
CA LYS A 313 -4.75 10.69 -23.84
C LYS A 313 -5.41 9.51 -23.14
N ILE A 314 -6.36 9.79 -22.26
CA ILE A 314 -7.27 8.82 -21.64
C ILE A 314 -8.62 8.96 -22.36
N GLN A 315 -9.10 7.87 -22.95
CA GLN A 315 -10.36 7.80 -23.70
C GLN A 315 -11.31 6.85 -22.96
N ALA A 316 -12.47 7.36 -22.53
CA ALA A 316 -13.49 6.54 -21.87
C ALA A 316 -14.07 5.49 -22.82
N LYS A 317 -14.61 4.40 -22.25
CA LYS A 317 -15.57 3.54 -22.93
C LYS A 317 -16.73 4.40 -23.49
N PRO A 318 -17.22 4.18 -24.73
CA PRO A 318 -18.37 4.90 -25.25
C PRO A 318 -19.59 4.87 -24.30
N GLY A 319 -20.16 6.04 -24.02
CA GLY A 319 -21.24 6.22 -23.05
C GLY A 319 -20.82 6.33 -21.58
N MET A 320 -19.51 6.32 -21.27
CA MET A 320 -18.98 6.57 -19.93
C MET A 320 -18.28 7.93 -19.86
N HIS A 321 -18.21 8.53 -18.66
CA HIS A 321 -17.52 9.78 -18.36
C HIS A 321 -16.25 9.56 -17.54
N LEU A 322 -15.27 10.47 -17.63
CA LEU A 322 -14.04 10.45 -16.83
C LEU A 322 -14.15 11.35 -15.59
N GLN A 323 -13.66 10.86 -14.45
CA GLN A 323 -13.51 11.61 -13.19
C GLN A 323 -12.10 11.42 -12.65
N LEU A 324 -11.19 12.35 -12.92
CA LEU A 324 -9.75 12.21 -12.67
C LEU A 324 -9.26 13.24 -11.66
N PHE A 325 -8.81 12.83 -10.46
CA PHE A 325 -8.17 13.75 -9.50
C PHE A 325 -6.67 13.90 -9.76
N GLN A 326 -6.04 12.94 -10.44
CA GLN A 326 -4.60 12.96 -10.67
C GLN A 326 -4.21 12.17 -11.93
N VAL A 327 -3.30 12.71 -12.73
CA VAL A 327 -2.61 12.01 -13.83
C VAL A 327 -1.14 12.42 -13.79
N GLN A 328 -0.26 11.42 -13.69
CA GLN A 328 1.18 11.60 -13.70
C GLN A 328 1.79 10.73 -14.81
N VAL A 329 2.82 11.25 -15.47
CA VAL A 329 3.46 10.58 -16.61
C VAL A 329 4.97 10.62 -16.38
N PHE A 330 5.64 9.48 -16.51
CA PHE A 330 7.06 9.34 -16.23
C PHE A 330 7.81 8.79 -17.44
N SER A 331 9.06 9.24 -17.61
CA SER A 331 9.99 8.70 -18.59
C SER A 331 11.11 7.94 -17.88
N SER A 332 11.65 6.91 -18.53
CA SER A 332 12.85 6.21 -18.07
C SER A 332 14.07 7.14 -17.92
N THR A 333 14.06 8.31 -18.55
CA THR A 333 15.19 9.27 -18.51
C THR A 333 15.05 10.37 -17.44
N THR A 334 13.92 10.48 -16.74
CA THR A 334 13.65 11.60 -15.81
C THR A 334 12.81 11.18 -14.61
N SER A 335 13.34 11.34 -13.39
CA SER A 335 12.62 11.10 -12.13
C SER A 335 11.47 12.09 -11.86
N SER A 336 11.46 13.25 -12.53
CA SER A 336 10.40 14.25 -12.40
C SER A 336 9.16 13.88 -13.22
N CYS A 337 7.98 14.03 -12.62
CA CYS A 337 6.70 13.90 -13.34
C CYS A 337 6.63 14.87 -14.54
N LEU A 338 6.29 14.35 -15.72
CA LEU A 338 6.22 15.11 -16.95
C LEU A 338 4.94 15.94 -17.11
N THR A 339 3.89 15.72 -16.30
CA THR A 339 2.63 16.48 -16.39
C THR A 339 2.65 17.79 -15.60
N THR A 340 3.64 18.01 -14.74
CA THR A 340 3.80 19.24 -13.96
C THR A 340 3.90 20.47 -14.86
N ASN A 341 3.03 21.45 -14.62
CA ASN A 341 2.90 22.69 -15.40
C ASN A 341 2.64 22.51 -16.90
N LYS A 342 2.00 21.40 -17.31
CA LYS A 342 1.58 21.16 -18.70
C LYS A 342 0.18 21.69 -19.00
N LEU A 343 -0.19 21.65 -20.28
CA LEU A 343 -1.54 21.96 -20.74
C LEU A 343 -2.32 20.66 -20.92
N ALA A 344 -3.43 20.54 -20.19
CA ALA A 344 -4.39 19.46 -20.33
C ALA A 344 -5.69 19.96 -20.95
N HIS A 345 -6.30 19.10 -21.76
CA HIS A 345 -7.55 19.32 -22.47
C HIS A 345 -8.51 18.14 -22.23
N GLN A 346 -9.81 18.37 -22.40
CA GLN A 346 -10.83 17.34 -22.30
C GLN A 346 -11.94 17.60 -23.31
N SER A 347 -12.65 16.56 -23.72
CA SER A 347 -13.72 16.58 -24.72
C SER A 347 -14.89 17.50 -24.32
N SER A 348 -15.23 17.49 -23.04
CA SER A 348 -16.28 18.30 -22.42
C SER A 348 -15.93 18.54 -20.96
N THR A 349 -16.59 19.50 -20.30
CA THR A 349 -16.39 19.81 -18.88
C THR A 349 -17.75 19.83 -18.19
N LEU A 350 -17.88 19.18 -17.03
CA LEU A 350 -19.09 19.32 -16.22
C LEU A 350 -19.11 20.71 -15.55
N GLU A 351 -20.27 21.35 -15.53
CA GLU A 351 -20.44 22.63 -14.84
C GLU A 351 -20.05 22.54 -13.35
N GLY A 352 -19.44 23.59 -12.82
CA GLY A 352 -19.00 23.65 -11.41
C GLY A 352 -17.47 23.67 -11.19
N GLY A 353 -16.65 23.77 -12.24
CA GLY A 353 -15.21 24.05 -12.10
C GLY A 353 -14.31 22.81 -12.04
N THR A 354 -14.53 21.86 -12.95
CA THR A 354 -13.78 20.59 -13.04
C THR A 354 -12.92 20.48 -14.33
N PRO A 355 -12.03 21.46 -14.61
CA PRO A 355 -11.28 21.52 -15.87
C PRO A 355 -10.23 20.40 -15.98
N ALA A 356 -9.79 20.12 -17.21
CA ALA A 356 -8.75 19.11 -17.47
C ALA A 356 -7.45 19.35 -16.67
N SER A 357 -7.08 20.61 -16.46
CA SER A 357 -5.89 21.00 -15.69
C SER A 357 -5.94 20.61 -14.21
N ALA A 358 -7.13 20.37 -13.64
CA ALA A 358 -7.25 19.95 -12.24
C ALA A 358 -6.57 18.60 -11.99
N ALA A 359 -6.70 17.66 -12.93
CA ALA A 359 -6.06 16.34 -12.86
C ALA A 359 -4.52 16.37 -12.94
N ILE A 360 -3.90 17.50 -13.31
CA ILE A 360 -2.43 17.68 -13.30
C ILE A 360 -1.99 18.79 -12.36
N SER A 361 -2.88 19.21 -11.45
CA SER A 361 -2.58 20.21 -10.42
C SER A 361 -1.97 19.58 -9.17
N SER A 362 -1.46 20.43 -8.28
CA SER A 362 -1.05 20.05 -6.92
C SER A 362 -2.20 20.07 -5.91
N ASP A 363 -3.42 20.48 -6.30
CA ASP A 363 -4.58 20.52 -5.41
C ASP A 363 -5.31 19.17 -5.40
N LYS A 364 -5.10 18.43 -4.32
CA LYS A 364 -5.64 17.09 -4.03
C LYS A 364 -7.18 17.07 -3.89
N TYR A 365 -7.84 18.22 -3.81
CA TYR A 365 -9.30 18.36 -3.77
C TYR A 365 -9.90 18.76 -5.13
N SER A 366 -9.06 19.13 -6.10
CA SER A 366 -9.49 19.41 -7.47
C SER A 366 -9.57 18.13 -8.30
N PHE A 367 -10.45 18.10 -9.31
CA PHE A 367 -10.55 16.99 -10.25
C PHE A 367 -11.11 17.43 -11.60
N SER A 368 -10.67 16.75 -12.65
CA SER A 368 -11.25 16.81 -14.00
C SER A 368 -12.53 15.98 -14.04
N TYR A 369 -13.58 16.51 -14.68
CA TYR A 369 -14.82 15.78 -14.93
C TYR A 369 -15.35 16.15 -16.32
N THR A 370 -15.45 15.15 -17.20
CA THR A 370 -16.18 15.30 -18.47
C THR A 370 -17.69 15.35 -18.23
N SER A 371 -18.48 15.87 -19.18
CA SER A 371 -19.93 15.79 -19.07
C SER A 371 -20.41 14.32 -19.07
N LYS A 372 -21.57 14.08 -18.46
CA LYS A 372 -22.27 12.78 -18.49
C LYS A 372 -22.96 12.52 -19.83
N ASP A 373 -23.28 13.58 -20.56
CA ASP A 373 -23.90 13.52 -21.89
C ASP A 373 -22.88 13.31 -23.02
N ASP A 374 -21.58 13.29 -22.67
CA ASP A 374 -20.47 13.10 -23.61
C ASP A 374 -20.23 11.60 -23.86
N SER A 375 -20.92 11.08 -24.87
CA SER A 375 -20.81 9.68 -25.29
C SER A 375 -19.42 9.22 -25.76
N ASN A 376 -18.44 10.13 -25.91
CA ASN A 376 -17.07 9.81 -26.35
C ASN A 376 -16.00 10.51 -25.47
N ALA A 377 -16.28 10.61 -24.17
CA ALA A 377 -15.49 11.38 -23.21
C ALA A 377 -13.99 11.06 -23.23
N TRP A 378 -13.15 12.10 -23.28
CA TRP A 378 -11.69 11.95 -23.18
C TRP A 378 -11.02 13.10 -22.44
N TRP A 379 -9.83 12.83 -21.93
CA TRP A 379 -8.90 13.76 -21.31
C TRP A 379 -7.51 13.56 -21.93
N ALA A 380 -6.72 14.61 -22.12
CA ALA A 380 -5.37 14.50 -22.68
C ALA A 380 -4.43 15.60 -22.14
N VAL A 381 -3.12 15.32 -22.13
CA VAL A 381 -2.06 16.27 -21.76
C VAL A 381 -0.95 16.30 -22.81
N ASP A 382 -0.57 17.50 -23.25
CA ASP A 382 0.61 17.73 -24.09
C ASP A 382 1.85 17.92 -23.20
N LEU A 383 2.81 16.99 -23.30
CA LEU A 383 4.07 17.04 -22.55
C LEU A 383 5.03 18.10 -23.10
N GLY A 384 4.75 18.67 -24.27
CA GLY A 384 5.52 19.72 -24.94
C GLY A 384 6.74 19.24 -25.72
N ALA A 385 7.09 17.96 -25.63
CA ALA A 385 8.14 17.30 -26.40
C ALA A 385 7.87 15.78 -26.47
N ASN A 386 8.55 15.07 -27.37
CA ASN A 386 8.47 13.61 -27.50
C ASN A 386 9.40 12.89 -26.50
N PHE A 387 8.82 12.26 -25.47
CA PHE A 387 9.50 11.51 -24.40
C PHE A 387 9.32 10.00 -24.57
N ASN A 388 10.30 9.22 -24.12
CA ASN A 388 10.19 7.76 -23.99
C ASN A 388 9.37 7.45 -22.73
N ILE A 389 8.09 7.08 -22.88
CA ILE A 389 7.18 6.90 -21.74
C ILE A 389 7.47 5.57 -21.06
N LYS A 390 7.74 5.58 -19.75
CA LYS A 390 7.85 4.37 -18.90
C LYS A 390 6.50 4.03 -18.26
N SER A 391 5.79 5.03 -17.73
CA SER A 391 4.50 4.79 -17.08
C SER A 391 3.56 6.00 -17.07
N VAL A 392 2.27 5.71 -16.92
CA VAL A 392 1.17 6.66 -16.75
C VAL A 392 0.35 6.23 -15.52
N TYR A 393 0.46 7.00 -14.44
CA TYR A 393 -0.35 6.83 -13.24
C TYR A 393 -1.63 7.67 -13.34
N ILE A 394 -2.75 7.10 -12.92
CA ILE A 394 -4.10 7.69 -13.02
C ILE A 394 -4.86 7.48 -11.71
N GLY A 395 -5.37 8.57 -11.14
CA GLY A 395 -6.20 8.60 -9.94
C GLY A 395 -7.64 9.01 -10.23
N GLN A 396 -8.60 8.17 -9.86
CA GLN A 396 -10.04 8.39 -10.03
C GLN A 396 -10.67 9.08 -8.82
N HIS A 397 -11.47 10.12 -9.07
CA HIS A 397 -12.08 10.93 -8.02
C HIS A 397 -13.30 10.23 -7.36
N MET A 398 -13.58 10.52 -6.08
CA MET A 398 -14.63 9.86 -5.31
C MET A 398 -16.00 10.57 -5.43
N CYS A 399 -17.04 9.79 -5.70
CA CYS A 399 -18.43 10.22 -5.72
C CYS A 399 -18.94 10.35 -4.28
N ARG A 400 -18.92 11.57 -3.73
CA ARG A 400 -19.19 11.88 -2.32
C ARG A 400 -20.51 11.33 -1.72
N TYR A 401 -21.45 10.89 -2.56
CA TYR A 401 -22.79 10.43 -2.16
C TYR A 401 -23.27 9.18 -2.93
N ALA A 402 -22.36 8.35 -3.46
CA ALA A 402 -22.75 7.03 -3.96
C ALA A 402 -23.08 6.11 -2.75
N PRO A 403 -24.19 5.33 -2.78
CA PRO A 403 -24.45 4.33 -1.74
C PRO A 403 -23.37 3.25 -1.74
N ASP A 404 -22.96 2.83 -2.94
CA ASP A 404 -21.91 1.84 -3.17
C ASP A 404 -20.60 2.56 -3.56
N GLN A 405 -19.64 2.61 -2.64
CA GLN A 405 -18.38 3.36 -2.87
C GLN A 405 -17.48 2.73 -3.94
N ILE A 406 -17.64 1.43 -4.21
CA ILE A 406 -16.85 0.66 -5.18
C ILE A 406 -17.16 1.11 -6.62
N ASP A 407 -18.44 1.25 -6.96
CA ASP A 407 -18.91 1.57 -8.31
C ASP A 407 -18.35 2.88 -8.86
N CYS A 408 -18.11 3.87 -8.00
CA CYS A 408 -17.54 5.14 -8.44
C CYS A 408 -16.10 5.02 -8.98
N PHE A 409 -15.31 4.07 -8.46
CA PHE A 409 -13.96 3.84 -8.98
C PHE A 409 -13.96 2.97 -10.25
N CYS A 410 -15.13 2.61 -10.80
CA CYS A 410 -15.23 1.85 -12.04
C CYS A 410 -15.19 2.71 -13.33
N HIS A 411 -15.01 4.03 -13.25
CA HIS A 411 -15.06 4.92 -14.44
C HIS A 411 -13.91 4.73 -15.45
N LEU A 412 -12.80 4.10 -15.07
CA LEU A 412 -11.77 3.62 -16.01
C LEU A 412 -12.03 2.24 -16.61
N SER A 413 -13.07 1.51 -16.19
CA SER A 413 -13.40 0.19 -16.78
C SER A 413 -13.59 0.29 -18.30
N GLU A 414 -12.95 -0.62 -19.03
CA GLU A 414 -13.01 -0.71 -20.50
C GLU A 414 -12.60 0.60 -21.24
N SER A 415 -11.91 1.50 -20.55
CA SER A 415 -11.35 2.73 -21.10
C SER A 415 -9.92 2.49 -21.62
N SER A 416 -9.33 3.42 -22.38
CA SER A 416 -7.97 3.25 -22.93
C SER A 416 -7.05 4.42 -22.65
N VAL A 417 -5.79 4.13 -22.34
CA VAL A 417 -4.67 5.07 -22.43
C VAL A 417 -4.08 4.97 -23.83
N LEU A 418 -3.85 6.12 -24.45
CA LEU A 418 -3.36 6.29 -25.82
C LEU A 418 -2.12 7.20 -25.78
N LEU A 419 -1.00 6.70 -26.29
CA LEU A 419 0.24 7.46 -26.44
C LEU A 419 0.32 7.95 -27.89
N LEU A 420 0.38 9.27 -28.07
CA LEU A 420 0.37 9.93 -29.39
C LEU A 420 1.66 10.73 -29.62
N ASP A 421 2.16 10.74 -30.84
CA ASP A 421 3.33 11.54 -31.24
C ASP A 421 3.01 13.05 -31.38
N GLU A 422 3.93 13.82 -31.97
CA GLU A 422 3.72 15.24 -32.25
C GLU A 422 2.78 15.56 -33.43
N SER A 423 2.45 14.55 -34.25
CA SER A 423 1.46 14.63 -35.34
C SER A 423 0.06 14.18 -34.90
N GLY A 424 -0.08 13.61 -33.69
CA GLY A 424 -1.31 12.99 -33.19
C GLY A 424 -1.54 11.55 -33.64
N ILE A 425 -0.50 10.89 -34.19
CA ILE A 425 -0.52 9.48 -34.60
C ILE A 425 -0.39 8.60 -33.35
N LEU A 426 -1.17 7.52 -33.27
CA LEU A 426 -1.11 6.54 -32.19
C LEU A 426 0.18 5.72 -32.29
N ILE A 427 0.99 5.77 -31.23
CA ILE A 427 2.24 5.01 -31.08
C ILE A 427 2.02 3.75 -30.25
N ALA A 428 1.22 3.84 -29.18
CA ALA A 428 0.84 2.69 -28.36
C ALA A 428 -0.51 2.93 -27.67
N ASN A 429 -1.23 1.85 -27.35
CA ASN A 429 -2.43 1.90 -26.52
C ASN A 429 -2.41 0.82 -25.44
N TYR A 430 -3.09 1.11 -24.33
CA TYR A 430 -3.42 0.14 -23.29
C TYR A 430 -4.91 0.27 -22.97
N THR A 431 -5.65 -0.83 -23.00
CA THR A 431 -7.10 -0.85 -22.71
C THR A 431 -7.34 -1.57 -21.39
N PHE A 432 -8.03 -0.92 -20.47
CA PHE A 432 -8.39 -1.51 -19.18
C PHE A 432 -9.40 -2.64 -19.36
N GLY A 433 -9.29 -3.68 -18.52
CA GLY A 433 -10.41 -4.60 -18.30
C GLY A 433 -11.53 -3.93 -17.50
N LYS A 434 -12.35 -4.74 -16.83
CA LYS A 434 -13.17 -4.24 -15.72
C LYS A 434 -12.23 -3.92 -14.55
N ILE A 435 -12.19 -2.67 -14.12
CA ILE A 435 -11.36 -2.18 -13.02
C ILE A 435 -12.13 -1.14 -12.21
N CYS A 436 -12.16 -1.32 -10.89
CA CYS A 436 -12.84 -0.46 -9.93
C CYS A 436 -11.87 0.07 -8.86
N ALA A 437 -10.77 0.71 -9.31
CA ALA A 437 -9.63 1.07 -8.46
C ALA A 437 -9.40 2.59 -8.40
N LYS A 438 -9.30 3.15 -7.19
CA LYS A 438 -9.05 4.58 -6.95
C LYS A 438 -7.77 5.10 -7.62
N ARG A 439 -6.77 4.25 -7.78
CA ARG A 439 -5.48 4.54 -8.43
C ARG A 439 -5.08 3.36 -9.30
N HIS A 440 -4.42 3.62 -10.42
CA HIS A 440 -3.84 2.60 -11.29
C HIS A 440 -2.63 3.16 -12.04
N THR A 441 -1.64 2.32 -12.30
CA THR A 441 -0.46 2.66 -13.12
C THR A 441 -0.44 1.76 -14.34
N VAL A 442 -0.42 2.37 -15.53
CA VAL A 442 -0.09 1.67 -16.77
C VAL A 442 1.41 1.79 -16.98
N GLU A 443 2.11 0.67 -17.00
CA GLU A 443 3.51 0.62 -17.42
C GLU A 443 3.59 0.28 -18.91
N PHE A 444 4.60 0.83 -19.57
CA PHE A 444 4.92 0.57 -20.97
C PHE A 444 6.32 -0.04 -21.05
N ASP A 445 6.44 -1.12 -21.80
CA ASP A 445 7.68 -1.87 -22.03
C ASP A 445 7.95 -2.04 -23.54
N GLU A 446 8.90 -2.91 -23.88
CA GLU A 446 9.34 -3.16 -25.25
C GLU A 446 8.23 -3.77 -26.14
N ALA A 447 7.22 -4.45 -25.57
CA ALA A 447 6.12 -5.02 -26.34
C ALA A 447 5.21 -3.95 -26.97
N PHE A 448 5.20 -2.73 -26.44
CA PHE A 448 4.42 -1.61 -26.97
C PHE A 448 5.13 -0.79 -28.07
N ALA A 449 6.41 -1.06 -28.35
CA ALA A 449 7.24 -0.24 -29.23
C ALA A 449 7.98 -1.02 -30.34
N CYS A 450 7.90 -2.35 -30.35
CA CYS A 450 8.78 -3.21 -31.16
C CYS A 450 8.06 -4.07 -32.23
N GLU A 451 6.89 -3.69 -32.73
CA GLU A 451 6.42 -4.26 -34.02
C GLU A 451 7.23 -3.64 -35.17
N PRO A 452 7.95 -4.45 -35.98
CA PRO A 452 8.70 -3.94 -37.13
C PRO A 452 7.77 -3.62 -38.30
N THR A 453 7.89 -2.40 -38.83
CA THR A 453 7.17 -1.90 -40.01
C THR A 453 7.82 -2.31 -41.34
#